data_AF-A0A5C3DZN9-F1
#
_entry.id   AF-A0A5C3DZN9-F1
#
_cell.length_a   1.000
_cell.length_b   1.000
_cell.length_c   1.000
_cell.angle_alpha   90.00
_cell.angle_beta   90.00
_cell.angle_gamma   90.00
#
_symmetry.space_group_name_H-M   'P 1'
#
loop_
_entity.id
_entity.type
_entity.pdbx_description
1 polymer ?
#
loop_
_entity_poly.entity_id
_entity_poly.type
_entity_poly.pdbx_seq_one_letter_code
_entity_poly.pdbx_strand_id
1 'polypeptide(L)' 'MEDQRSVASQETMEILHDLSQLLNTGLSREQLRACVELIESGVNAEAVASIVENLRKEAAKR' A
#
# COMPACT_ATOMS: atom_id res chain seq x y z
N MET A 1 -8.62 21.33 -14.12
CA MET A 1 -8.19 19.98 -14.59
C MET A 1 -7.35 19.27 -13.54
N GLU A 2 -6.48 19.97 -12.81
CA GLU A 2 -5.68 19.39 -11.71
C GLU A 2 -6.56 18.82 -10.58
N ASP A 3 -7.67 19.48 -10.24
CA ASP A 3 -8.62 18.99 -9.23
C ASP A 3 -9.19 17.60 -9.57
N GLN A 4 -9.53 17.38 -10.85
CA GLN A 4 -10.11 16.10 -11.29
C GLN A 4 -9.12 14.94 -11.17
N ARG A 5 -7.82 15.20 -11.38
CA ARG A 5 -6.75 14.21 -11.25
C ARG A 5 -6.48 13.86 -9.79
N SER A 6 -6.56 14.85 -8.90
CA SER A 6 -6.43 14.64 -7.46
C SER A 6 -7.59 13.80 -6.92
N VAL A 7 -8.82 14.09 -7.33
CA VAL A 7 -10.02 13.33 -6.93
C VAL A 7 -9.92 11.87 -7.39
N ALA A 8 -9.55 11.62 -8.65
CA ALA A 8 -9.40 10.26 -9.17
C ALA A 8 -8.32 9.45 -8.43
N SER A 9 -7.22 10.10 -8.02
CA SER A 9 -6.16 9.46 -7.23
C SER A 9 -6.63 9.09 -5.82
N GLN A 10 -7.43 9.94 -5.17
CA GLN A 10 -8.02 9.66 -3.87
C GLN A 10 -9.00 8.48 -3.94
N GLU A 11 -9.89 8.46 -4.92
CA GLU A 11 -10.85 7.38 -5.13
C GLU A 11 -10.15 6.04 -5.39
N THR A 12 -9.10 6.05 -6.23
CA THR A 12 -8.27 4.85 -6.48
C THR A 12 -7.65 4.33 -5.18
N MET A 13 -7.11 5.24 -4.36
CA MET A 13 -6.49 4.88 -3.09
C MET A 13 -7.51 4.34 -2.07
N GLU A 14 -8.74 4.84 -2.08
CA GLU A 14 -9.84 4.30 -1.26
C GLU A 14 -10.21 2.88 -1.67
N ILE A 15 -10.40 2.62 -2.97
CA ILE A 15 -10.69 1.29 -3.49
C ILE A 15 -9.59 0.30 -3.12
N LEU A 16 -8.32 0.69 -3.28
CA LEU A 16 -7.17 -0.15 -2.89
C LEU A 16 -7.17 -0.45 -1.38
N HIS A 17 -7.52 0.54 -0.56
CA HIS A 17 -7.61 0.33 0.89
C HIS A 17 -8.73 -0.63 1.25
N ASP A 18 -9.91 -0.50 0.66
CA ASP A 18 -11.03 -1.40 0.90
C ASP A 18 -10.70 -2.85 0.49
N LEU A 19 -10.05 -3.03 -0.67
CA LEU A 19 -9.52 -4.32 -1.08
C LEU A 19 -8.51 -4.88 -0.06
N SER A 20 -7.62 -4.04 0.47
CA SER A 20 -6.63 -4.44 1.47
C SER A 20 -7.26 -4.93 2.78
N GLN A 21 -8.41 -4.34 3.17
CA GLN A 21 -9.18 -4.73 4.35
C GLN A 21 -9.92 -6.05 4.10
N LEU A 22 -10.55 -6.20 2.93
CA LEU A 22 -11.22 -7.45 2.55
C LEU A 22 -10.27 -8.65 2.53
N LEU A 23 -9.03 -8.43 2.07
CA LEU A 23 -7.98 -9.44 2.04
C LEU A 23 -7.24 -9.60 3.37
N ASN A 24 -7.64 -8.86 4.42
CA ASN A 24 -7.00 -8.88 5.74
C ASN A 24 -5.46 -8.70 5.68
N THR A 25 -4.98 -7.85 4.78
CA THR A 25 -3.53 -7.58 4.65
C THR A 25 -2.96 -6.89 5.90
N GLY A 26 -3.82 -6.28 6.72
CA GLY A 26 -3.43 -5.53 7.93
C GLY A 26 -2.64 -4.26 7.63
N LEU A 27 -2.69 -3.75 6.39
CA LEU A 27 -2.03 -2.50 6.01
C LEU A 27 -2.93 -1.31 6.38
N SER A 28 -2.36 -0.34 7.08
CA SER A 28 -2.95 0.99 7.22
C SER A 28 -2.94 1.73 5.87
N ARG A 29 -3.73 2.80 5.77
CA ARG A 29 -3.79 3.64 4.56
C ARG A 29 -2.42 4.23 4.21
N GLU A 30 -1.67 4.69 5.20
CA GLU A 30 -0.32 5.24 4.99
C GLU A 30 0.67 4.16 4.50
N GLN A 31 0.62 2.97 5.09
CA GLN A 31 1.48 1.85 4.66
C GLN A 31 1.15 1.40 3.25
N LEU A 32 -0.14 1.31 2.90
CA LEU A 32 -0.56 0.95 1.55
C LEU A 32 -0.11 2.01 0.54
N ARG A 33 -0.19 3.30 0.88
CA ARG A 33 0.31 4.38 0.01
C ARG A 33 1.80 4.23 -0.25
N ALA A 34 2.60 3.96 0.80
CA ALA A 34 4.03 3.71 0.63
C ALA A 34 4.32 2.50 -0.28
N CYS A 35 3.54 1.43 -0.15
CA CYS A 35 3.66 0.28 -1.06
C CYS A 35 3.35 0.64 -2.52
N VAL A 36 2.31 1.45 -2.75
CA VAL A 36 1.94 1.94 -4.10
C VAL A 36 3.06 2.82 -4.67
N GLU A 37 3.59 3.78 -3.89
CA GLU A 37 4.70 4.65 -4.31
C GLU A 37 5.95 3.83 -4.71
N LEU A 38 6.26 2.76 -3.96
CA LEU A 38 7.36 1.85 -4.30
C LEU A 38 7.09 1.12 -5.63
N ILE A 39 5.88 0.62 -5.84
CA ILE A 39 5.51 -0.07 -7.08
C ILE A 39 5.54 0.90 -8.28
N GLU A 40 5.05 2.13 -8.11
CA GLU A 40 5.12 3.18 -9.12
C GLU A 40 6.56 3.59 -9.45
N SER A 41 7.48 3.50 -8.49
CA SER A 41 8.91 3.71 -8.72
C SER A 41 9.63 2.55 -9.43
N GLY A 42 8.90 1.46 -9.75
CA GLY A 42 9.40 0.30 -10.47
C GLY A 42 9.84 -0.87 -9.58
N VAL A 43 9.58 -0.81 -8.28
CA VAL A 43 9.83 -1.94 -7.38
C VAL A 43 8.81 -3.04 -7.64
N ASN A 44 9.27 -4.27 -7.76
CA ASN A 44 8.40 -5.43 -7.93
C ASN A 44 7.48 -5.63 -6.70
N ALA A 45 6.19 -5.89 -6.93
CA ALA A 45 5.20 -6.04 -5.86
C ALA A 45 5.46 -7.22 -4.90
N GLU A 46 6.01 -8.34 -5.40
CA GLU A 46 6.39 -9.49 -4.56
C GLU A 46 7.57 -9.13 -3.65
N ALA A 47 8.51 -8.31 -4.13
CA ALA A 47 9.59 -7.79 -3.31
C ALA A 47 9.06 -6.87 -2.20
N VAL A 48 8.12 -5.98 -2.50
CA VAL A 48 7.46 -5.13 -1.49
C VAL A 48 6.74 -5.99 -0.43
N ALA A 49 6.00 -7.03 -0.86
CA ALA A 49 5.34 -7.95 0.06
C ALA A 49 6.34 -8.65 0.99
N SER A 50 7.47 -9.15 0.44
CA SER A 50 8.53 -9.78 1.23
C SER A 50 9.14 -8.83 2.26
N ILE A 51 9.38 -7.57 1.89
CA ILE A 51 9.89 -6.54 2.81
C ILE A 51 8.89 -6.29 3.95
N VAL A 52 7.60 -6.11 3.63
CA VAL A 52 6.54 -5.89 4.63
C VAL A 52 6.46 -7.06 5.60
N GLU A 53 6.49 -8.30 5.11
CA GLU A 53 6.47 -9.49 5.96
C GLU A 53 7.70 -9.55 6.88
N ASN A 54 8.89 -9.26 6.36
CA ASN A 54 10.12 -9.28 7.14
C ASN A 54 10.10 -8.21 8.24
N LEU A 55 9.70 -6.98 7.92
CA LEU A 55 9.58 -5.89 8.92
C LEU A 55 8.59 -6.25 10.03
N ARG A 56 7.45 -6.86 9.69
CA ARG A 56 6.47 -7.34 10.68
C ARG A 56 7.04 -8.45 11.57
N LYS A 57 7.74 -9.42 10.98
CA LYS A 57 8.41 -10.49 11.73
C LYS A 57 9.48 -9.94 12.67
N GLU A 58 10.24 -8.92 12.26
CA GLU A 58 11.23 -8.27 13.12
C GLU A 58 10.59 -7.47 14.24
N ALA A 59 9.51 -6.73 13.96
CA ALA A 59 8.77 -6.00 14.98
C ALA A 59 8.18 -6.92 16.06
N ALA A 60 7.70 -8.12 15.68
CA ALA A 60 7.15 -9.10 16.62
C ALA A 60 8.22 -9.81 17.48
N LYS A 61 9.50 -9.72 17.13
CA LYS A 61 10.62 -10.30 17.91
C LYS A 61 11.15 -9.35 18.99
N ARG A 62 10.75 -8.08 18.93
CA ARG A 62 11.10 -7.06 19.93
C ARG A 62 10.06 -7.03 21.04
#